data_AF-A0A960YR02-F1
#
_entry.id   AF-A0A960YR02-F1
#
_cell.length_a   1.000
_cell.length_b   1.000
_cell.length_c   1.000
_cell.angle_alpha   90.00
_cell.angle_beta   90.00
_cell.angle_gamma   90.00
#
_symmetry.space_group_name_H-M   'P 1'
#
loop_
_entity.id
_entity.type
_entity.pdbx_description
1 polymer ?
#
loop_
_entity_poly.entity_id
_entity_poly.type
_entity_poly.pdbx_seq_one_letter_code
_entity_poly.pdbx_strand_id
1 'polypeptide(L)'
;RKASFIRSTAFFSDVYYPTFRSLDRLDSVSRAIRKAEEKGGCSAQDVDFAELHECYGHQELMLYEALGWSDNGGHYLRSGAAEADGTRPCNVSGGSLCSHVPYATGIMRLYEAHLQLVGEAGPIQLGKADLALVHSQAGLAMQSNIVFFLEGDR
;
A
#
# COMPACT_ATOMS: atom_id res chain seq x y z
N ARG A 1 1.69 -24.52 9.79
CA ARG A 1 0.90 -23.26 9.83
C ARG A 1 1.53 -22.39 8.77
N LYS A 2 0.77 -21.91 7.79
CA LYS A 2 1.29 -20.92 6.84
C LYS A 2 1.43 -19.59 7.57
N ALA A 3 2.47 -18.84 7.26
CA ALA A 3 2.75 -17.55 7.89
C ALA A 3 3.14 -16.52 6.81
N SER A 4 3.04 -15.26 7.16
CA SER A 4 3.72 -14.18 6.46
C SER A 4 4.54 -13.39 7.46
N PHE A 5 5.64 -12.80 7.00
CA PHE A 5 6.60 -12.10 7.83
C PHE A 5 6.69 -10.63 7.41
N ILE A 6 6.89 -9.74 8.37
CA ILE A 6 7.21 -8.35 8.08
C ILE A 6 8.70 -8.32 7.70
N ARG A 7 8.98 -8.24 6.40
CA ARG A 7 10.33 -8.14 5.87
C ARG A 7 10.98 -6.81 6.25
N SER A 8 10.21 -5.73 6.14
CA SER A 8 10.67 -4.40 6.56
C SER A 8 9.51 -3.45 6.82
N THR A 9 9.79 -2.38 7.56
CA THR A 9 8.86 -1.26 7.74
C THR A 9 9.59 0.06 7.97
N ALA A 10 8.95 1.15 7.57
CA ALA A 10 9.36 2.49 7.91
C ALA A 10 8.15 3.42 8.04
N PHE A 11 8.31 4.40 8.93
CA PHE A 11 7.34 5.43 9.21
C PHE A 11 7.95 6.80 8.94
N PHE A 12 7.19 7.69 8.30
CA PHE A 12 7.51 9.10 8.17
C PHE A 12 6.27 9.94 8.38
N SER A 13 6.47 11.16 8.87
CA SER A 13 5.44 12.17 9.00
C SER A 13 5.94 13.47 8.39
N ASP A 14 5.07 14.14 7.65
CA ASP A 14 5.34 15.49 7.18
C ASP A 14 5.08 16.52 8.29
N VAL A 15 5.51 17.76 8.04
CA VAL A 15 5.28 18.88 8.95
C VAL A 15 3.78 19.10 9.19
N TYR A 16 3.42 19.53 10.40
CA TYR A 16 2.02 19.57 10.82
C TYR A 16 1.14 20.49 9.96
N TYR A 17 1.60 21.72 9.71
CA TYR A 17 0.82 22.75 9.04
C TYR A 17 0.68 22.47 7.53
N PRO A 18 -0.54 22.40 6.98
CA PRO A 18 -0.76 22.16 5.54
C PRO A 18 -0.09 23.21 4.64
N THR A 19 0.03 24.46 5.12
CA THR A 19 0.66 25.56 4.38
C THR A 19 2.15 25.39 4.15
N PHE A 20 2.81 24.46 4.86
CA PHE A 20 4.23 24.15 4.71
C PHE A 20 4.47 22.87 3.92
N ARG A 21 3.44 22.34 3.25
CA ARG A 21 3.48 21.08 2.51
C ARG A 21 2.88 21.26 1.12
N SER A 22 3.43 20.53 0.16
CA SER A 22 2.73 20.23 -1.08
C SER A 22 1.60 19.25 -0.75
N LEU A 23 0.36 19.59 -1.12
CA LEU A 23 -0.81 18.72 -0.89
C LEU A 23 -1.14 17.83 -2.09
N ASP A 24 -0.51 18.12 -3.23
CA ASP A 24 -0.56 17.37 -4.48
C ASP A 24 0.52 16.27 -4.55
N ARG A 25 1.37 16.14 -3.53
CA ARG A 25 2.44 15.13 -3.45
C ARG A 25 2.47 14.46 -2.09
N LEU A 26 2.87 13.19 -2.07
CA LEU A 26 2.99 12.39 -0.85
C LEU A 26 4.46 12.15 -0.50
N ASP A 27 5.15 13.20 -0.06
CA ASP A 27 6.57 13.14 0.26
C ASP A 27 6.86 12.20 1.44
N SER A 28 6.04 12.21 2.49
CA SER A 28 6.16 11.26 3.61
C SER A 28 5.98 9.80 3.17
N VAL A 29 5.06 9.50 2.25
CA VAL A 29 4.91 8.15 1.68
C VAL A 29 6.17 7.76 0.92
N SER A 30 6.64 8.61 0.00
CA SER A 30 7.84 8.35 -0.82
C SER A 30 9.09 8.10 0.04
N ARG A 31 9.22 8.84 1.16
CA ARG A 31 10.31 8.64 2.14
C ARG A 31 10.16 7.36 2.94
N ALA A 32 8.95 7.00 3.34
CA ALA A 32 8.66 5.73 4.02
C ALA A 32 8.95 4.53 3.13
N ILE A 33 8.53 4.57 1.86
CA ILE A 33 8.81 3.50 0.88
C ILE A 33 10.33 3.32 0.75
N ARG A 34 11.06 4.38 0.39
CA ARG A 34 12.52 4.31 0.21
C ARG A 34 13.22 3.74 1.43
N LYS A 35 12.80 4.14 2.64
CA LYS A 35 13.43 3.65 3.86
C LYS A 35 13.08 2.19 4.16
N ALA A 36 11.88 1.74 3.82
CA ALA A 36 11.50 0.34 3.94
C ALA A 36 12.25 -0.52 2.89
N GLU A 37 12.33 -0.06 1.65
CA GLU A 37 13.13 -0.69 0.57
C GLU A 37 14.60 -0.87 0.98
N GLU A 38 15.24 0.18 1.49
CA GLU A 38 16.63 0.12 2.02
C GLU A 38 16.81 -0.96 3.09
N LYS A 39 15.84 -1.09 4.02
CA LYS A 39 15.90 -2.06 5.11
C LYS A 39 15.60 -3.48 4.65
N GLY A 40 14.68 -3.63 3.70
CA GLY A 40 14.19 -4.93 3.24
C GLY A 40 15.00 -5.51 2.08
N GLY A 41 15.79 -4.70 1.36
CA GLY A 41 16.45 -5.13 0.13
C GLY A 41 15.43 -5.56 -0.93
N CYS A 42 14.33 -4.82 -1.04
CA CYS A 42 13.23 -5.04 -1.99
C CYS A 42 12.83 -3.71 -2.63
N SER A 43 12.05 -3.75 -3.71
CA SER A 43 11.43 -2.54 -4.27
C SER A 43 9.92 -2.60 -4.27
N ALA A 44 9.26 -1.44 -4.13
CA ALA A 44 7.84 -1.27 -4.42
C ALA A 44 7.49 -1.60 -5.87
N GLN A 45 8.46 -1.63 -6.79
CA GLN A 45 8.26 -2.06 -8.17
C GLN A 45 8.17 -3.59 -8.31
N ASP A 46 8.71 -4.33 -7.35
CA ASP A 46 8.86 -5.80 -7.39
C ASP A 46 7.77 -6.52 -6.57
N VAL A 47 6.80 -5.79 -6.03
CA VAL A 47 5.71 -6.39 -5.24
C VAL A 47 4.69 -7.05 -6.15
N ASP A 48 4.14 -8.16 -5.69
CA ASP A 48 3.10 -8.88 -6.43
C ASP A 48 1.74 -8.19 -6.30
N PHE A 49 1.48 -7.50 -5.19
CA PHE A 49 0.28 -6.70 -4.96
C PHE A 49 0.47 -5.70 -3.81
N ALA A 50 -0.49 -4.79 -3.63
CA ALA A 50 -0.54 -3.92 -2.46
C ALA A 50 -1.93 -3.79 -1.81
N GLU A 51 -1.92 -3.49 -0.52
CA GLU A 51 -3.10 -3.10 0.26
C GLU A 51 -2.81 -1.73 0.88
N LEU A 52 -3.46 -0.70 0.36
CA LEU A 52 -3.22 0.70 0.66
C LEU A 52 -4.33 1.28 1.54
N HIS A 53 -4.04 2.36 2.26
CA HIS A 53 -5.02 3.02 3.12
C HIS A 53 -5.46 4.36 2.53
N GLU A 54 -6.42 4.32 1.61
CA GLU A 54 -7.07 5.47 0.98
C GLU A 54 -8.48 5.74 1.54
N CYS A 55 -8.64 6.83 2.28
CA CYS A 55 -9.97 7.24 2.75
C CYS A 55 -10.81 7.90 1.65
N TYR A 56 -10.17 8.34 0.56
CA TYR A 56 -10.81 9.05 -0.55
C TYR A 56 -10.18 8.63 -1.88
N GLY A 57 -11.00 8.51 -2.94
CA GLY A 57 -10.54 7.91 -4.20
C GLY A 57 -9.36 8.61 -4.88
N HIS A 58 -9.21 9.93 -4.71
CA HIS A 58 -8.04 10.65 -5.25
C HIS A 58 -6.71 10.22 -4.59
N GLN A 59 -6.76 9.73 -3.35
CA GLN A 59 -5.57 9.31 -2.62
C GLN A 59 -4.95 8.06 -3.23
N GLU A 60 -5.74 7.14 -3.78
CA GLU A 60 -5.22 5.95 -4.44
C GLU A 60 -4.36 6.31 -5.67
N LEU A 61 -4.82 7.29 -6.45
CA LEU A 61 -4.08 7.79 -7.61
C LEU A 61 -2.73 8.40 -7.19
N MET A 62 -2.74 9.22 -6.15
CA MET A 62 -1.52 9.82 -5.60
C MET A 62 -0.58 8.78 -4.99
N LEU A 63 -1.12 7.70 -4.43
CA LEU A 63 -0.33 6.60 -3.90
C LEU A 63 0.36 5.82 -5.01
N TYR A 64 -0.29 5.56 -6.15
CA TYR A 64 0.37 4.95 -7.31
C TYR A 64 1.57 5.77 -7.78
N GLU A 65 1.43 7.10 -7.78
CA GLU A 65 2.52 8.03 -8.11
C GLU A 65 3.64 7.99 -7.06
N ALA A 66 3.30 7.99 -5.77
CA ALA A 66 4.27 7.92 -4.67
C ALA A 66 5.01 6.56 -4.60
N LEU A 67 4.37 5.47 -5.01
CA LEU A 67 4.96 4.14 -5.20
C LEU A 67 5.87 4.06 -6.43
N GLY A 68 5.83 5.08 -7.29
CA GLY A 68 6.54 5.10 -8.56
C GLY A 68 5.95 4.14 -9.60
N TRP A 69 4.74 3.63 -9.40
CA TRP A 69 4.10 2.68 -10.33
C TRP A 69 3.67 3.34 -11.64
N SER A 70 3.43 4.65 -11.61
CA SER A 70 3.11 5.48 -12.76
C SER A 70 3.41 6.94 -12.45
N ASP A 71 3.80 7.73 -13.46
CA ASP A 71 3.90 9.19 -13.33
C ASP A 71 2.51 9.87 -13.29
N ASN A 72 1.45 9.12 -13.56
CA ASN A 72 0.07 9.59 -13.47
C ASN A 72 -0.84 8.45 -12.97
N GLY A 73 -1.39 8.62 -11.77
CA GLY A 73 -2.23 7.60 -11.13
C GLY A 73 -3.52 7.32 -11.90
N GLY A 74 -4.08 8.34 -12.55
CA GLY A 74 -5.28 8.17 -13.39
C GLY A 74 -5.03 7.29 -14.61
N HIS A 75 -3.84 7.36 -15.22
CA HIS A 75 -3.45 6.44 -16.29
C HIS A 75 -3.24 5.02 -15.79
N TYR A 76 -2.64 4.87 -14.61
CA TYR A 76 -2.45 3.55 -13.98
C TYR A 76 -3.77 2.84 -13.69
N LEU A 77 -4.74 3.58 -13.15
CA LEU A 77 -6.09 3.05 -12.92
C LEU A 77 -6.75 2.65 -14.25
N ARG A 78 -6.73 3.53 -15.26
CA ARG A 78 -7.38 3.26 -16.56
C ARG A 78 -6.73 2.13 -17.36
N SER A 79 -5.47 1.81 -17.12
CA SER A 79 -4.81 0.69 -17.79
C SER A 79 -5.22 -0.67 -17.21
N GLY A 80 -5.98 -0.70 -16.12
CA GLY A 80 -6.34 -1.92 -15.40
C GLY A 80 -5.18 -2.52 -14.60
N ALA A 81 -4.09 -1.77 -14.40
CA ALA A 81 -2.89 -2.30 -13.75
C ALA A 81 -3.11 -2.64 -12.26
N ALA A 82 -4.06 -1.95 -11.62
CA ALA A 82 -4.47 -2.12 -10.24
C ALA A 82 -5.58 -3.19 -10.04
N GLU A 83 -6.19 -3.68 -11.12
CA GLU A 83 -7.25 -4.70 -11.03
C GLU A 83 -6.69 -6.04 -10.54
N ALA A 84 -7.56 -6.96 -10.12
CA ALA A 84 -7.16 -8.26 -9.57
C ALA A 84 -6.32 -9.12 -10.54
N ASP A 85 -6.51 -8.97 -11.84
CA ASP A 85 -5.74 -9.61 -12.91
C ASP A 85 -4.71 -8.65 -13.57
N GLY A 86 -4.53 -7.47 -12.98
CA GLY A 86 -3.59 -6.45 -13.41
C GLY A 86 -2.13 -6.79 -13.13
N THR A 87 -1.23 -5.93 -13.58
CA THR A 87 0.22 -6.15 -13.43
C THR A 87 0.71 -6.02 -11.98
N ARG A 88 0.08 -5.17 -11.17
CA ARG A 88 0.28 -5.09 -9.72
C ARG A 88 -1.08 -4.76 -9.08
N PRO A 89 -1.88 -5.79 -8.77
CA PRO A 89 -3.17 -5.63 -8.12
C PRO A 89 -3.06 -4.77 -6.86
N CYS A 90 -4.04 -3.90 -6.65
CA CYS A 90 -4.10 -3.02 -5.51
C CYS A 90 -5.48 -3.09 -4.87
N ASN A 91 -5.54 -3.20 -3.55
CA ASN A 91 -6.79 -3.17 -2.79
C ASN A 91 -7.82 -4.18 -3.27
N VAL A 92 -7.38 -5.41 -3.57
CA VAL A 92 -8.25 -6.51 -4.00
C VAL A 92 -9.27 -6.87 -2.91
N SER A 93 -8.98 -6.52 -1.65
CA SER A 93 -9.95 -6.55 -0.54
C SER A 93 -11.13 -5.59 -0.67
N GLY A 94 -11.12 -4.69 -1.65
CA GLY A 94 -12.02 -3.54 -1.78
C GLY A 94 -11.49 -2.26 -1.10
N GLY A 95 -10.33 -2.35 -0.44
CA GLY A 95 -9.63 -1.19 0.10
C GLY A 95 -10.35 -0.49 1.25
N SER A 96 -9.93 0.74 1.51
CA SER A 96 -10.46 1.61 2.55
C SER A 96 -11.72 2.36 2.10
N LEU A 97 -11.97 2.46 0.80
CA LEU A 97 -13.21 3.01 0.26
C LEU A 97 -14.45 2.16 0.59
N CYS A 98 -14.31 0.83 0.62
CA CYS A 98 -15.40 -0.07 0.99
C CYS A 98 -15.49 -0.29 2.51
N SER A 99 -14.36 -0.25 3.23
CA SER A 99 -14.32 -0.47 4.68
C SER A 99 -13.24 0.39 5.33
N HIS A 100 -13.68 1.46 6.00
CA HIS A 100 -12.83 2.35 6.79
C HIS A 100 -13.26 2.34 8.25
N VAL A 101 -12.48 1.65 9.08
CA VAL A 101 -12.62 1.71 10.53
C VAL A 101 -11.49 2.58 11.08
N PRO A 102 -11.80 3.80 11.58
CA PRO A 102 -10.79 4.71 12.10
C PRO A 102 -9.85 3.99 13.08
N TYR A 103 -8.55 4.25 12.94
CA TYR A 103 -7.45 3.64 13.72
C TYR A 103 -7.23 2.13 13.56
N ALA A 104 -8.16 1.37 12.97
CA ALA A 104 -8.02 -0.07 12.71
C ALA A 104 -7.73 -0.39 11.24
N THR A 105 -7.97 0.55 10.32
CA THR A 105 -7.85 0.29 8.88
C THR A 105 -6.44 -0.19 8.48
N GLY A 106 -5.38 0.36 9.06
CA GLY A 106 -4.01 -0.09 8.76
C GLY A 106 -3.74 -1.55 9.13
N ILE A 107 -4.29 -2.03 10.26
CA ILE A 107 -4.15 -3.44 10.64
C ILE A 107 -5.06 -4.34 9.81
N MET A 108 -6.19 -3.84 9.32
CA MET A 108 -7.03 -4.56 8.35
C MET A 108 -6.27 -4.77 7.04
N ARG A 109 -5.59 -3.75 6.49
CA ARG A 109 -4.75 -3.90 5.28
C ARG A 109 -3.63 -4.93 5.47
N LEU A 110 -3.00 -4.96 6.65
CA LEU A 110 -2.02 -6.01 7.00
C LEU A 110 -2.64 -7.41 7.00
N TYR A 111 -3.85 -7.54 7.56
CA TYR A 111 -4.57 -8.81 7.61
C TYR A 111 -4.99 -9.30 6.22
N GLU A 112 -5.51 -8.42 5.36
CA GLU A 112 -5.87 -8.76 3.98
C GLU A 112 -4.65 -9.21 3.17
N ALA A 113 -3.52 -8.49 3.30
CA ALA A 113 -2.28 -8.89 2.66
C ALA A 113 -1.75 -10.23 3.19
N HIS A 114 -1.87 -10.48 4.49
CA HIS A 114 -1.53 -11.78 5.07
C HIS A 114 -2.37 -12.89 4.43
N LEU A 115 -3.69 -12.75 4.36
CA LEU A 115 -4.58 -13.74 3.76
C LEU A 115 -4.20 -14.06 2.31
N GLN A 116 -3.86 -13.04 1.52
CA GLN A 116 -3.40 -13.23 0.14
C GLN A 116 -2.11 -14.06 0.09
N LEU A 117 -1.11 -13.69 0.90
CA LEU A 117 0.20 -14.36 0.94
C LEU A 117 0.12 -15.82 1.41
N VAL A 118 -0.80 -16.15 2.33
CA VAL A 118 -0.96 -17.53 2.81
C VAL A 118 -1.95 -18.36 1.97
N GLY A 119 -2.61 -17.76 0.99
CA GLY A 119 -3.58 -18.45 0.13
C GLY A 119 -4.92 -18.72 0.84
N GLU A 120 -5.35 -17.82 1.72
CA GLU A 120 -6.59 -17.91 2.51
C GLU A 120 -7.54 -16.73 2.27
N ALA A 121 -7.35 -15.95 1.20
CA ALA A 121 -8.21 -14.81 0.85
C ALA A 121 -9.55 -15.20 0.18
N GLY A 122 -9.84 -16.50 0.06
CA GLY A 122 -11.14 -16.99 -0.39
C GLY A 122 -11.49 -16.58 -1.83
N PRO A 123 -12.68 -16.00 -2.10
CA PRO A 123 -13.11 -15.66 -3.47
C PRO A 123 -12.26 -14.59 -4.16
N ILE A 124 -11.56 -13.77 -3.39
CA ILE A 124 -10.71 -12.67 -3.90
C ILE A 124 -9.23 -13.07 -3.95
N GLN A 125 -8.93 -14.36 -3.80
CA GLN A 125 -7.58 -14.90 -3.80
C GLN A 125 -6.86 -14.60 -5.12
N LEU A 126 -5.74 -13.90 -5.03
CA LEU A 126 -4.81 -13.69 -6.12
C LEU A 126 -4.11 -15.00 -6.49
N GLY A 127 -3.46 -15.00 -7.65
CA GLY A 127 -2.49 -16.02 -8.02
C GLY A 127 -1.32 -16.11 -7.03
N LYS A 128 -0.25 -16.82 -7.42
CA LYS A 128 0.93 -16.91 -6.56
C LYS A 128 1.49 -15.51 -6.28
N ALA A 129 1.60 -15.16 -5.00
CA ALA A 129 2.20 -13.92 -4.53
C ALA A 129 3.17 -14.24 -3.38
N ASP A 130 4.38 -13.70 -3.45
CA ASP A 130 5.46 -13.92 -2.47
C ASP A 130 5.78 -12.64 -1.69
N LEU A 131 5.52 -11.45 -2.26
CA LEU A 131 5.85 -10.14 -1.68
C LEU A 131 4.68 -9.15 -1.82
N ALA A 132 4.23 -8.58 -0.72
CA ALA A 132 3.17 -7.57 -0.66
C ALA A 132 3.68 -6.25 -0.10
N LEU A 133 3.11 -5.14 -0.56
CA LEU A 133 3.26 -3.83 0.09
C LEU A 133 1.98 -3.45 0.82
N VAL A 134 2.11 -3.04 2.08
CA VAL A 134 0.99 -2.54 2.87
C VAL A 134 1.28 -1.12 3.33
N HIS A 135 0.27 -0.26 3.19
CA HIS A 135 0.36 1.14 3.62
C HIS A 135 -0.75 1.47 4.63
N SER A 136 -0.41 2.32 5.60
CA SER A 136 -1.38 2.97 6.46
C SER A 136 -1.04 4.43 6.65
N GLN A 137 -2.08 5.28 6.69
CA GLN A 137 -1.94 6.71 6.91
C GLN A 137 -2.74 7.20 8.13
N ALA A 138 -2.33 8.36 8.65
CA ALA A 138 -3.10 9.15 9.60
C ALA A 138 -2.82 10.66 9.42
N GLY A 139 -3.76 11.47 9.89
CA GLY A 139 -3.64 12.93 9.93
C GLY A 139 -4.15 13.63 8.67
N LEU A 140 -4.18 14.96 8.72
CA LEU A 140 -4.75 15.77 7.66
C LEU A 140 -3.90 15.68 6.37
N ALA A 141 -4.58 15.37 5.25
CA ALA A 141 -3.96 15.18 3.95
C ALA A 141 -2.80 14.15 4.01
N MET A 142 -3.06 12.98 4.60
CA MET A 142 -2.11 11.86 4.71
C MET A 142 -0.77 12.30 5.31
N GLN A 143 -0.81 13.02 6.42
CA GLN A 143 0.40 13.61 7.03
C GLN A 143 1.42 12.55 7.47
N SER A 144 0.94 11.48 8.09
CA SER A 144 1.78 10.45 8.70
C SER A 144 1.52 9.13 8.01
N ASN A 145 2.59 8.47 7.57
CA ASN A 145 2.51 7.27 6.75
C ASN A 145 3.46 6.21 7.28
N ILE A 146 2.98 4.98 7.33
CA ILE A 146 3.79 3.79 7.57
C ILE A 146 3.62 2.84 6.40
N VAL A 147 4.73 2.23 5.98
CA VAL A 147 4.77 1.24 4.91
C VAL A 147 5.39 -0.04 5.47
N PHE A 148 4.86 -1.18 5.04
CA PHE A 148 5.35 -2.51 5.34
C PHE A 148 5.58 -3.26 4.03
N PHE A 149 6.68 -3.99 3.95
CA PHE A 149 6.83 -5.09 3.00
C PHE A 149 6.58 -6.39 3.76
N LEU A 150 5.64 -7.20 3.27
CA LEU A 150 5.33 -8.51 3.83
C LEU A 150 5.74 -9.59 2.85
N GLU A 151 6.32 -10.68 3.36
CA GLU A 151 6.70 -11.84 2.56
C GLU A 151 5.97 -13.09 3.04
N GLY A 152 5.54 -13.94 2.12
CA GLY A 152 4.95 -15.25 2.42
C GLY A 152 6.00 -16.29 2.79
N ASP A 153 5.63 -17.26 3.64
CA ASP A 153 6.46 -18.43 3.92
C ASP A 153 6.57 -19.31 2.67
N ARG A 154 7.79 -19.70 2.29
CA ARG A 154 8.08 -20.45 1.04
C ARG A 154 7.73 -21.93 1.15
#